data_AF-A0A7C1A8F4-F1
#
_entry.id   AF-A0A7C1A8F4-F1
#
_cell.length_a   1.000
_cell.length_b   1.000
_cell.length_c   1.000
_cell.angle_alpha   90.00
_cell.angle_beta   90.00
_cell.angle_gamma   90.00
#
_symmetry.space_group_name_H-M   'P 1'
#
loop_
_entity.id
_entity.type
_entity.pdbx_description
1 polymer ?
#
loop_
_entity_poly.entity_id
_entity_poly.type
_entity_poly.pdbx_seq_one_letter_code
_entity_poly.pdbx_strand_id
1 'polypeptide(L)'
;LVRDPRDMLVSYYFSMRYSHVVPKLVEGDHSLAKQRAALKKTTVDQAVFNTAQAYRKYFQDYMEHLPAATTRVYRYEDIVFKKKEWIEDMLDFLRLKLRNQEIEAIAAKYDIRPEKEDPRKHIRQVIPGNYKFHLSRATIDKLNEVFRPVLHYFHYDSVMSMKMNSQEQRAESQRISGGPGGINDHIRRLESDLEAMNQSWSWRITAPLRRFASYFTKV
;
A
#
# COMPACT_ATOMS: atom_id res chain seq x y z
N LEU A 1 -1.89 15.27 -1.29
CA LEU A 1 -2.12 13.81 -1.39
C LEU A 1 -1.56 13.17 -0.14
N VAL A 2 -2.30 12.26 0.47
CA VAL A 2 -1.89 11.47 1.64
C VAL A 2 -1.91 9.98 1.29
N ARG A 3 -1.16 9.18 2.03
CA ARG A 3 -1.10 7.72 1.86
C ARG A 3 -1.13 7.08 3.24
N ASP A 4 -1.54 5.81 3.33
CA ASP A 4 -1.40 5.06 4.57
C ASP A 4 0.06 5.20 5.08
N PRO A 5 0.30 5.78 6.27
CA PRO A 5 1.64 6.07 6.75
C PRO A 5 2.48 4.79 6.88
N ARG A 6 1.86 3.63 7.12
CA ARG A 6 2.55 2.34 7.25
C ARG A 6 3.09 1.88 5.89
N ASP A 7 2.28 1.93 4.85
CA ASP A 7 2.70 1.61 3.48
C ASP A 7 3.69 2.64 2.94
N MET A 8 3.48 3.91 3.26
CA MET A 8 4.38 5.00 2.86
C MET A 8 5.79 4.77 3.42
N LEU A 9 5.93 4.43 4.70
CA LEU A 9 7.25 4.18 5.32
C LEU A 9 7.96 2.98 4.70
N VAL A 10 7.23 1.90 4.42
CA VAL A 10 7.80 0.72 3.73
C VAL A 10 8.21 1.10 2.31
N SER A 11 7.37 1.82 1.56
CA SER A 11 7.74 2.33 0.23
C SER A 11 8.96 3.25 0.27
N TYR A 12 9.05 4.14 1.26
CA TYR A 12 10.19 5.03 1.45
C TYR A 12 11.48 4.24 1.69
N TYR A 13 11.44 3.24 2.58
CA TYR A 13 12.59 2.36 2.84
C TYR A 13 13.15 1.72 1.58
N PHE A 14 12.29 1.05 0.79
CA PHE A 14 12.73 0.39 -0.44
C PHE A 14 13.19 1.40 -1.50
N SER A 15 12.52 2.54 -1.62
CA SER A 15 12.93 3.58 -2.56
C SER A 15 14.32 4.11 -2.22
N MET A 16 14.54 4.53 -0.98
CA MET A 16 15.84 5.06 -0.54
C MET A 16 16.95 4.03 -0.69
N ARG A 17 16.66 2.75 -0.39
CA ARG A 17 17.64 1.66 -0.44
C ARG A 17 18.04 1.27 -1.87
N TYR A 18 17.11 1.32 -2.84
CA TYR A 18 17.32 0.71 -4.15
C TYR A 18 17.16 1.64 -5.36
N SER A 19 16.25 2.62 -5.33
CA SER A 19 15.77 3.26 -6.57
C SER A 19 15.73 4.79 -6.55
N HIS A 20 15.91 5.44 -5.40
CA HIS A 20 15.85 6.91 -5.30
C HIS A 20 17.05 7.56 -5.99
N VAL A 21 16.84 8.25 -7.11
CA VAL A 21 17.91 8.91 -7.88
C VAL A 21 18.23 10.26 -7.22
N VAL A 22 19.51 10.53 -6.93
CA VAL A 22 19.95 11.87 -6.51
C VAL A 22 19.89 12.79 -7.73
N PRO A 23 19.17 13.93 -7.68
CA PRO A 23 19.33 14.96 -8.69
C PRO A 23 20.81 15.35 -8.79
N LYS A 24 21.38 15.47 -9.99
CA LYS A 24 22.80 15.85 -10.21
C LYS A 24 23.09 17.32 -9.85
N LEU A 25 22.64 17.80 -8.70
CA LEU A 25 22.62 19.22 -8.40
C LEU A 25 23.72 19.70 -7.45
N VAL A 26 24.56 18.82 -6.90
CA VAL A 26 25.77 19.26 -6.18
C VAL A 26 26.88 18.22 -6.34
N GLU A 27 27.98 18.58 -6.98
CA GLU A 27 29.22 17.78 -6.88
C GLU A 27 29.63 17.68 -5.41
N GLY A 28 29.81 16.45 -4.90
CA GLY A 28 30.23 16.20 -3.52
C GLY A 28 29.10 15.90 -2.52
N ASP A 29 27.83 15.84 -2.94
CA ASP A 29 26.75 15.40 -2.04
C ASP A 29 26.77 13.86 -1.85
N HIS A 30 27.50 13.42 -0.82
CA HIS A 30 27.55 12.02 -0.39
C HIS A 30 26.40 11.63 0.55
N SER A 31 25.42 12.50 0.82
CA SER A 31 24.35 12.26 1.80
C SER A 31 23.53 11.01 1.47
N LEU A 32 23.16 10.81 0.21
CA LEU A 32 22.33 9.69 -0.21
C LEU A 32 23.10 8.36 -0.22
N ALA A 33 24.39 8.38 -0.56
CA ALA A 33 25.25 7.20 -0.46
C ALA A 33 25.43 6.75 1.00
N LYS A 34 25.61 7.71 1.92
CA LYS A 34 25.67 7.44 3.37
C LYS A 34 24.33 6.91 3.89
N GLN A 35 23.21 7.52 3.52
CA GLN A 35 21.87 7.04 3.89
C GLN A 35 21.61 5.63 3.37
N ARG A 36 21.96 5.33 2.11
CA ARG A 36 21.86 3.98 1.54
C ARG A 36 22.74 2.97 2.30
N ALA A 37 23.97 3.33 2.62
CA ALA A 37 24.87 2.47 3.37
C ALA A 37 24.33 2.18 4.78
N ALA A 38 23.75 3.18 5.44
CA ALA A 38 23.08 3.01 6.74
C ALA A 38 21.84 2.11 6.63
N LEU A 39 20.96 2.37 5.65
CA LEU A 39 19.75 1.57 5.41
C LEU A 39 20.03 0.12 5.03
N LYS A 40 21.17 -0.16 4.39
CA LYS A 40 21.63 -1.53 4.10
C LYS A 40 21.91 -2.34 5.37
N LYS A 41 22.33 -1.65 6.45
CA LYS A 41 22.66 -2.23 7.75
C LYS A 41 21.47 -2.30 8.71
N THR A 42 20.31 -1.77 8.33
CA THR A 42 19.10 -1.81 9.14
C THR A 42 18.03 -2.69 8.50
N THR A 43 17.24 -3.35 9.34
CA THR A 43 16.01 -4.02 8.91
C THR A 43 14.95 -2.99 8.54
N VAL A 44 13.95 -3.41 7.76
CA VAL A 44 12.81 -2.55 7.44
C VAL A 44 12.08 -2.11 8.71
N ASP A 45 11.88 -3.00 9.69
CA ASP A 45 11.28 -2.68 10.99
C ASP A 45 12.00 -1.54 11.72
N GLN A 46 13.33 -1.61 11.82
CA GLN A 46 14.11 -0.58 12.51
C GLN A 46 14.06 0.76 11.77
N ALA A 47 14.15 0.71 10.44
CA ALA A 47 14.15 1.90 9.60
C ALA A 47 12.81 2.65 9.66
N VAL A 48 11.69 1.92 9.58
CA VAL A 48 10.36 2.55 9.67
C VAL A 48 10.11 3.18 11.04
N PHE A 49 10.55 2.54 12.12
CA PHE A 49 10.38 3.09 13.47
C PHE A 49 11.17 4.39 13.67
N ASN A 50 12.43 4.42 13.24
CA ASN A 50 13.27 5.63 13.33
C ASN A 50 12.69 6.81 12.54
N THR A 51 11.93 6.52 11.50
CA THR A 51 11.37 7.52 10.57
C THR A 51 9.95 7.95 10.97
N ALA A 52 9.22 7.10 11.72
CA ALA A 52 7.80 7.28 12.00
C ALA A 52 7.47 8.59 12.73
N GLN A 53 8.28 8.99 13.73
CA GLN A 53 8.01 10.20 14.51
C GLN A 53 8.12 11.48 13.68
N ALA A 54 9.08 11.55 12.75
CA ALA A 54 9.23 12.69 11.86
C ALA A 54 8.00 12.82 10.94
N TYR A 55 7.57 11.72 10.33
CA TYR A 55 6.40 11.73 9.44
C TYR A 55 5.09 11.97 10.18
N ARG A 56 4.97 11.51 11.43
CA ARG A 56 3.81 11.84 12.27
C ARG A 56 3.66 13.35 12.39
N LYS A 57 4.74 14.09 12.65
CA LYS A 57 4.72 15.55 12.72
C LYS A 57 4.24 16.17 11.40
N TYR A 58 4.77 15.72 10.25
CA TYR A 58 4.31 16.21 8.95
C TYR A 58 2.81 16.00 8.71
N PHE A 59 2.27 14.85 9.12
CA PHE A 59 0.83 14.63 9.04
C PHE A 59 0.05 15.54 9.98
N GLN A 60 0.52 15.77 11.21
CA GLN A 60 -0.12 16.69 12.15
C GLN A 60 -0.14 18.11 11.59
N ASP A 61 1.00 18.59 11.08
CA ASP A 61 1.10 19.92 10.45
C ASP A 61 0.10 20.06 9.28
N TYR A 62 -0.06 19.02 8.44
CA TYR A 62 -1.05 19.03 7.37
C TYR A 62 -2.49 19.00 7.88
N MET A 63 -2.78 18.22 8.92
CA MET A 63 -4.11 18.16 9.52
C MET A 63 -4.51 19.48 10.18
N GLU A 64 -3.54 20.21 10.74
CA GLU A 64 -3.77 21.45 11.48
C GLU A 64 -3.77 22.69 10.57
N HIS A 65 -2.99 22.71 9.49
CA HIS A 65 -2.69 23.93 8.75
C HIS A 65 -3.18 23.95 7.31
N LEU A 66 -3.70 22.85 6.75
CA LEU A 66 -4.21 22.88 5.37
C LEU A 66 -5.56 23.63 5.30
N PRO A 67 -5.65 24.72 4.53
CA PRO A 67 -6.89 25.49 4.42
C PRO A 67 -7.92 24.72 3.60
N ALA A 68 -8.97 24.21 4.25
CA ALA A 68 -10.02 23.42 3.61
C ALA A 68 -10.74 24.14 2.45
N ALA A 69 -10.80 25.49 2.49
CA ALA A 69 -11.45 26.28 1.46
C ALA A 69 -10.69 26.32 0.12
N THR A 70 -9.38 26.11 0.14
CA THR A 70 -8.51 26.23 -1.05
C THR A 70 -7.66 24.99 -1.30
N THR A 71 -7.79 23.98 -0.44
CA THR A 71 -7.04 22.72 -0.55
C THR A 71 -7.98 21.54 -0.52
N ARG A 72 -7.80 20.63 -1.47
CA ARG A 72 -8.44 19.31 -1.45
C ARG A 72 -7.41 18.22 -1.22
N VAL A 73 -7.64 17.40 -0.20
CA VAL A 73 -6.73 16.31 0.18
C VAL A 73 -7.30 14.98 -0.33
N TYR A 74 -6.50 14.30 -1.16
CA TYR A 74 -6.83 12.97 -1.69
C TYR A 74 -5.96 11.90 -1.07
N ARG A 75 -6.54 10.73 -0.83
CA ARG A 75 -5.80 9.51 -0.49
C ARG A 75 -5.24 8.89 -1.76
N TYR A 76 -3.99 8.42 -1.69
CA TYR A 76 -3.31 7.74 -2.78
C TYR A 76 -4.12 6.56 -3.31
N GLU A 77 -4.72 5.80 -2.41
CA GLU A 77 -5.49 4.60 -2.70
C GLU A 77 -6.74 4.94 -3.52
N ASP A 78 -7.44 6.03 -3.21
CA ASP A 78 -8.60 6.46 -4.01
C ASP A 78 -8.18 6.85 -5.43
N ILE A 79 -7.03 7.51 -5.59
CA ILE A 79 -6.50 7.85 -6.93
C ILE A 79 -6.20 6.59 -7.74
N VAL A 80 -5.67 5.54 -7.10
CA VAL A 80 -5.35 4.27 -7.78
C VAL A 80 -6.61 3.49 -8.13
N PHE A 81 -7.53 3.31 -7.17
CA PHE A 81 -8.65 2.37 -7.30
C PHE A 81 -9.96 3.00 -7.77
N LYS A 82 -10.15 4.30 -7.53
CA LYS A 82 -11.35 5.08 -7.84
C LYS A 82 -11.01 6.27 -8.73
N LYS A 83 -10.25 5.99 -9.80
CA LYS A 83 -9.57 7.01 -10.60
C LYS A 83 -10.54 7.95 -11.29
N LYS A 84 -11.64 7.42 -11.81
CA LYS A 84 -12.70 8.22 -12.44
C LYS A 84 -13.35 9.14 -11.41
N GLU A 85 -13.81 8.59 -10.28
CA GLU A 85 -14.44 9.38 -9.23
C GLU A 85 -13.50 10.48 -8.71
N TRP A 86 -12.21 10.16 -8.56
CA TRP A 86 -11.19 11.13 -8.20
C TRP A 86 -11.03 12.26 -9.24
N ILE A 87 -11.01 11.95 -10.54
CA ILE A 87 -10.91 12.97 -11.60
C ILE A 87 -12.15 13.88 -11.58
N GLU A 88 -13.34 13.31 -11.46
CA GLU A 88 -14.61 14.07 -11.37
C GLU A 88 -14.58 15.03 -10.17
N ASP A 89 -14.19 14.53 -9.00
CA ASP A 89 -14.10 15.31 -7.76
C ASP A 89 -13.06 16.44 -7.82
N MET A 90 -11.94 16.19 -8.51
CA MET A 90 -10.90 17.18 -8.77
C MET A 90 -11.36 18.26 -9.75
N LEU A 91 -12.03 17.88 -10.83
CA LEU A 91 -12.58 18.83 -11.80
C LEU A 91 -13.61 19.75 -11.15
N ASP A 92 -14.50 19.18 -10.33
CA ASP A 92 -15.50 19.93 -9.57
C ASP A 92 -14.84 20.95 -8.63
N PHE A 93 -13.85 20.49 -7.83
CA PHE A 93 -13.09 21.37 -6.93
C PHE A 93 -12.41 22.54 -7.66
N LEU A 94 -11.83 22.26 -8.83
CA LEU A 94 -11.17 23.27 -9.68
C LEU A 94 -12.16 24.08 -10.53
N ARG A 95 -13.46 23.77 -10.47
CA ARG A 95 -14.53 24.35 -11.31
C ARG A 95 -14.25 24.23 -12.80
N LEU A 96 -13.62 23.13 -13.20
CA LEU A 96 -13.35 22.78 -14.59
C LEU A 96 -14.43 21.81 -15.08
N LYS A 97 -14.79 21.93 -16.37
CA LYS A 97 -15.76 21.03 -17.00
C LYS A 97 -15.10 20.30 -18.15
N LEU A 98 -15.19 18.98 -18.11
CA LEU A 98 -14.86 18.09 -19.22
C LEU A 98 -16.08 17.21 -19.53
N ARG A 99 -16.15 16.71 -20.76
CA ARG A 99 -17.15 15.72 -21.15
C ARG A 99 -16.79 14.38 -20.52
N ASN A 100 -17.79 13.57 -20.19
CA ASN A 100 -17.56 12.24 -19.62
C ASN A 100 -16.60 11.38 -20.44
N GLN A 101 -16.68 11.46 -21.78
CA GLN A 101 -15.76 10.73 -22.67
C GLN A 101 -14.28 11.12 -22.48
N GLU A 102 -14.00 12.39 -22.16
CA GLU A 102 -12.65 12.88 -21.91
C GLU A 102 -12.14 12.40 -20.54
N ILE A 103 -13.02 12.39 -19.53
CA ILE A 103 -12.71 11.86 -18.19
C ILE A 103 -12.36 10.37 -18.29
N GLU A 104 -13.16 9.58 -19.00
CA GLU A 104 -12.90 8.15 -19.22
C GLU A 104 -11.58 7.91 -19.97
N ALA A 105 -11.30 8.70 -21.01
CA ALA A 105 -10.05 8.59 -21.75
C ALA A 105 -8.82 8.90 -20.88
N ILE A 106 -8.90 9.91 -20.01
CA ILE A 106 -7.83 10.24 -19.06
C ILE A 106 -7.67 9.10 -18.04
N ALA A 107 -8.77 8.64 -17.44
CA ALA A 107 -8.73 7.56 -16.46
C ALA A 107 -8.07 6.30 -17.03
N ALA A 108 -8.47 5.89 -18.25
CA ALA A 108 -7.93 4.71 -18.92
C ALA A 108 -6.44 4.85 -19.28
N LYS A 109 -6.02 6.03 -19.80
CA LYS A 109 -4.63 6.26 -20.21
C LYS A 109 -3.63 6.14 -19.06
N TYR A 110 -4.04 6.50 -17.84
CA TYR A 110 -3.16 6.55 -16.68
C TYR A 110 -3.45 5.46 -15.64
N ASP A 111 -4.17 4.39 -16.00
CA ASP A 111 -4.36 3.24 -15.13
C ASP A 111 -3.17 2.25 -15.18
N ILE A 112 -2.00 2.74 -14.76
CA ILE A 112 -0.78 1.95 -14.69
C ILE A 112 -0.75 1.19 -13.37
N ARG A 113 -1.01 -0.12 -13.40
CA ARG A 113 -0.94 -1.02 -12.25
C ARG A 113 0.10 -2.11 -12.50
N PRO A 114 1.21 -2.17 -11.75
CA PRO A 114 2.18 -3.26 -11.89
C PRO A 114 1.53 -4.60 -11.50
N GLU A 115 1.66 -5.62 -12.34
CA GLU A 115 1.16 -6.97 -12.05
C GLU A 115 1.95 -7.68 -10.93
N LYS A 116 3.23 -7.32 -10.74
CA LYS A 116 4.13 -7.92 -9.74
C LYS A 116 5.02 -6.88 -9.08
N GLU A 117 5.36 -7.13 -7.82
CA GLU A 117 6.23 -6.26 -7.03
C GLU A 117 7.66 -6.25 -7.58
N ASP A 118 8.21 -5.07 -7.86
CA ASP A 118 9.63 -4.89 -8.18
C ASP A 118 10.28 -3.84 -7.27
N PRO A 119 11.11 -4.26 -6.29
CA PRO A 119 11.82 -3.39 -5.35
C PRO A 119 12.69 -2.30 -5.99
N ARG A 120 13.07 -2.45 -7.26
CA ARG A 120 13.94 -1.52 -7.98
C ARG A 120 13.17 -0.45 -8.76
N LYS A 121 11.85 -0.58 -8.91
CA LYS A 121 11.02 0.39 -9.63
C LYS A 121 10.49 1.48 -8.69
N HIS A 122 10.26 2.66 -9.27
CA HIS A 122 9.61 3.78 -8.57
C HIS A 122 8.15 3.45 -8.21
N ILE A 123 7.42 2.84 -9.16
CA ILE A 123 6.10 2.24 -8.92
C ILE A 123 6.30 0.73 -8.69
N ARG A 124 6.60 0.37 -7.44
CA ARG A 124 6.90 -1.00 -7.02
C ARG A 124 5.65 -1.86 -6.89
N GLN A 125 4.65 -1.36 -6.19
CA GLN A 125 3.33 -1.98 -5.98
C GLN A 125 2.36 -0.89 -5.52
N VAL A 126 1.12 -0.95 -6.01
CA VAL A 126 0.08 0.06 -5.74
C VAL A 126 -1.03 -0.45 -4.81
N ILE A 127 -0.91 -1.71 -4.36
CA ILE A 127 -1.90 -2.37 -3.50
C ILE A 127 -1.75 -1.91 -2.04
N PRO A 128 -2.82 -1.46 -1.37
CA PRO A 128 -2.79 -1.06 0.04
C PRO A 128 -2.54 -2.27 0.95
N GLY A 129 -1.92 -2.03 2.10
CA GLY A 129 -1.60 -3.05 3.09
C GLY A 129 -0.32 -3.82 2.82
N ASN A 130 0.54 -3.37 1.90
CA ASN A 130 1.83 -3.99 1.63
C ASN A 130 2.71 -4.06 2.89
N TYR A 131 2.57 -3.11 3.80
CA TYR A 131 3.26 -3.10 5.09
C TYR A 131 3.08 -4.41 5.89
N LYS A 132 1.97 -5.14 5.72
CA LYS A 132 1.69 -6.41 6.41
C LYS A 132 2.63 -7.54 5.99
N PHE A 133 3.17 -7.49 4.77
CA PHE A 133 4.10 -8.51 4.26
C PHE A 133 5.56 -8.19 4.62
N HIS A 134 5.86 -6.93 4.91
CA HIS A 134 7.24 -6.47 5.15
C HIS A 134 7.55 -6.21 6.63
N LEU A 135 6.54 -5.93 7.46
CA LEU A 135 6.74 -5.57 8.86
C LEU A 135 6.31 -6.69 9.80
N SER A 136 7.06 -6.85 10.89
CA SER A 136 6.63 -7.70 12.00
C SER A 136 5.36 -7.16 12.66
N ARG A 137 4.59 -8.05 13.30
CA ARG A 137 3.36 -7.66 13.99
C ARG A 137 3.62 -6.61 15.08
N ALA A 138 4.69 -6.78 15.85
CA ALA A 138 5.09 -5.84 16.89
C ALA A 138 5.39 -4.43 16.34
N THR A 139 6.01 -4.33 15.16
CA THR A 139 6.23 -3.04 14.49
C THR A 139 4.92 -2.43 14.04
N ILE A 140 4.02 -3.23 13.45
CA ILE A 140 2.71 -2.75 12.99
C ILE A 140 1.91 -2.17 14.15
N ASP A 141 1.88 -2.85 15.30
CA ASP A 141 1.13 -2.40 16.47
C ASP A 141 1.69 -1.07 17.00
N LYS A 142 3.02 -0.92 17.08
CA LYS A 142 3.67 0.35 17.44
C LYS A 142 3.36 1.46 16.44
N LEU A 143 3.38 1.18 15.14
CA LEU A 143 3.04 2.16 14.11
C LEU A 143 1.56 2.57 14.19
N ASN A 144 0.66 1.63 14.52
CA ASN A 144 -0.76 1.94 14.74
C ASN A 144 -0.93 2.91 15.89
N GLU A 145 -0.16 2.76 16.99
CA GLU A 145 -0.18 3.70 18.11
C GLU A 145 0.34 5.09 17.70
N VAL A 146 1.53 5.14 17.08
CA VAL A 146 2.18 6.39 16.64
C VAL A 146 1.28 7.17 15.69
N PHE A 147 0.69 6.48 14.71
CA PHE A 147 -0.13 7.10 13.67
C PHE A 147 -1.63 7.09 13.98
N ARG A 148 -2.07 6.66 15.16
CA ARG A 148 -3.52 6.55 15.49
C ARG A 148 -4.35 7.77 15.08
N PRO A 149 -3.93 9.02 15.38
CA PRO A 149 -4.70 10.20 14.95
C PRO A 149 -4.81 10.33 13.43
N VAL A 150 -3.70 10.07 12.72
CA VAL A 150 -3.60 10.12 11.26
C VAL A 150 -4.44 9.03 10.61
N LEU A 151 -4.35 7.81 11.14
CA LEU A 151 -5.10 6.66 10.65
C LEU A 151 -6.60 6.89 10.77
N HIS A 152 -7.04 7.47 11.87
CA HIS A 152 -8.45 7.80 12.06
C HIS A 152 -8.91 8.94 11.16
N TYR A 153 -8.15 10.04 11.12
CA TYR A 153 -8.49 11.24 10.35
C TYR A 153 -8.63 10.96 8.85
N PHE A 154 -7.76 10.13 8.28
CA PHE A 154 -7.79 9.76 6.86
C PHE A 154 -8.45 8.39 6.59
N HIS A 155 -9.14 7.81 7.57
CA HIS A 155 -9.89 6.55 7.44
C HIS A 155 -9.04 5.36 6.94
N TYR A 156 -7.83 5.21 7.49
CA TYR A 156 -6.93 4.07 7.30
C TYR A 156 -7.02 3.01 8.42
N ASP A 157 -7.80 3.30 9.46
CA ASP A 157 -8.22 2.35 10.49
C ASP A 157 -9.17 1.27 9.93
N SER A 158 -9.98 1.63 8.94
CA SER A 158 -11.09 0.81 8.42
C SER A 158 -10.76 -0.10 7.23
N VAL A 159 -9.49 -0.19 6.79
CA VAL A 159 -9.08 -1.07 5.67
C VAL A 159 -9.17 -2.57 6.03
N MET A 160 -9.64 -2.91 7.24
CA MET A 160 -10.11 -4.26 7.57
C MET A 160 -11.54 -4.58 7.11
N SER A 161 -12.33 -3.62 6.60
CA SER A 161 -13.72 -3.88 6.19
C SER A 161 -13.95 -4.11 4.69
N MET A 162 -12.97 -3.85 3.81
CA MET A 162 -13.13 -4.10 2.36
C MET A 162 -12.95 -5.57 1.95
N LYS A 163 -12.88 -6.50 2.91
CA LYS A 163 -12.94 -7.96 2.68
C LYS A 163 -14.04 -8.66 3.48
N MET A 164 -15.18 -8.01 3.69
CA MET A 164 -16.42 -8.76 3.86
C MET A 164 -17.52 -8.05 3.10
N ASN A 165 -17.93 -8.66 2.00
CA ASN A 165 -19.11 -8.23 1.27
C ASN A 165 -20.30 -8.29 2.23
N SER A 166 -21.22 -7.33 2.13
CA SER A 166 -22.43 -7.22 2.95
C SER A 166 -23.36 -8.46 2.89
N GLN A 167 -23.06 -9.41 2.00
CA GLN A 167 -23.69 -10.73 1.92
C GLN A 167 -23.06 -11.76 2.88
N GLU A 168 -21.75 -11.72 3.13
CA GLU A 168 -21.06 -12.62 4.07
C GLU A 168 -21.34 -12.23 5.52
N GLN A 169 -21.40 -10.93 5.85
CA GLN A 169 -21.79 -10.48 7.20
C GLN A 169 -23.21 -10.90 7.59
N ARG A 170 -24.12 -10.99 6.61
CA ARG A 170 -25.48 -11.51 6.81
C ARG A 170 -25.48 -13.03 6.98
N ALA A 171 -24.68 -13.76 6.20
CA ALA A 171 -24.53 -15.21 6.32
C ALA A 171 -23.85 -15.62 7.64
N GLU A 172 -22.86 -14.85 8.11
CA GLU A 172 -22.14 -15.08 9.36
C GLU A 172 -23.03 -14.80 10.58
N SER A 173 -23.80 -13.70 10.57
CA SER A 173 -24.75 -13.36 11.64
C SER A 173 -25.91 -14.38 11.75
N GLN A 174 -26.32 -14.98 10.63
CA GLN A 174 -27.32 -16.06 10.60
C GLN A 174 -26.74 -17.44 10.99
N ARG A 175 -25.42 -17.64 10.92
CA ARG A 175 -24.76 -18.90 11.30
C ARG A 175 -24.35 -18.91 12.77
N ILE A 176 -23.91 -17.78 13.31
CA ILE A 176 -23.52 -17.64 14.73
C ILE A 176 -24.75 -17.70 15.66
N SER A 177 -25.95 -17.41 15.16
CA SER A 177 -27.22 -17.58 15.90
C SER A 177 -27.72 -19.04 15.97
N GLY A 178 -27.02 -19.99 15.33
CA GLY A 178 -27.40 -21.40 15.25
C GLY A 178 -26.66 -22.33 16.21
N GLY A 179 -26.89 -22.20 17.52
CA GLY A 179 -26.69 -23.26 18.52
C GLY A 179 -25.25 -23.63 18.94
N PRO A 180 -25.08 -24.34 20.08
CA PRO A 180 -23.83 -24.35 20.86
C PRO A 180 -22.64 -25.14 20.28
N GLY A 181 -22.74 -25.68 19.07
CA GLY A 181 -21.69 -26.49 18.44
C GLY A 181 -20.82 -25.78 17.39
N GLY A 182 -21.24 -24.60 16.91
CA GLY A 182 -20.74 -24.03 15.65
C GLY A 182 -19.28 -23.58 15.64
N ILE A 183 -18.74 -23.12 16.77
CA ILE A 183 -17.40 -22.49 16.79
C ILE A 183 -16.28 -23.54 16.61
N ASN A 184 -16.39 -24.70 17.26
CA ASN A 184 -15.35 -25.73 17.18
C ASN A 184 -15.35 -26.48 15.84
N ASP A 185 -16.51 -26.66 15.23
CA ASP A 185 -16.62 -27.25 13.89
C ASP A 185 -16.19 -26.27 12.79
N HIS A 186 -16.36 -24.96 13.02
CA HIS A 186 -15.85 -23.92 12.13
C HIS A 186 -14.32 -23.84 12.14
N ILE A 187 -13.70 -23.90 13.33
CA ILE A 187 -12.24 -23.91 13.46
C ILE A 187 -11.64 -25.15 12.77
N ARG A 188 -12.21 -26.35 12.98
CA ARG A 188 -11.73 -27.57 12.31
C ARG A 188 -11.87 -27.53 10.79
N ARG A 189 -12.90 -26.86 10.26
CA ARG A 189 -13.05 -26.67 8.80
C ARG A 189 -12.01 -25.70 8.24
N LEU A 190 -11.75 -24.60 8.92
CA LEU A 190 -10.74 -23.63 8.49
C LEU A 190 -9.33 -24.24 8.48
N GLU A 191 -9.03 -25.09 9.47
CA GLU A 191 -7.77 -25.84 9.51
C GLU A 191 -7.67 -26.83 8.33
N SER A 192 -8.74 -27.59 8.06
CA SER A 192 -8.82 -28.51 6.92
C SER A 192 -8.69 -27.81 5.55
N ASP A 193 -9.29 -26.63 5.39
CA ASP A 193 -9.24 -25.86 4.14
C ASP A 193 -7.84 -25.24 3.92
N LEU A 194 -7.19 -24.79 4.99
CA LEU A 194 -5.78 -24.33 4.95
C LEU A 194 -4.83 -25.46 4.58
N GLU A 195 -5.07 -26.67 5.10
CA GLU A 195 -4.26 -27.85 4.81
C GLU A 195 -4.45 -28.32 3.36
N ALA A 196 -5.69 -28.30 2.85
CA ALA A 196 -6.01 -28.60 1.45
C ALA A 196 -5.39 -27.56 0.48
N MET A 197 -5.40 -26.28 0.87
CA MET A 197 -4.72 -25.23 0.10
C MET A 197 -3.20 -25.43 0.09
N ASN A 198 -2.59 -25.85 1.21
CA ASN A 198 -1.15 -26.08 1.27
C ASN A 198 -0.72 -27.29 0.42
N GLN A 199 -1.54 -28.35 0.36
CA GLN A 199 -1.30 -29.51 -0.51
C GLN A 199 -1.54 -29.22 -2.00
N SER A 200 -2.42 -28.27 -2.35
CA SER A 200 -2.63 -27.82 -3.73
C SER A 200 -1.45 -27.04 -4.32
N TRP A 201 -0.57 -26.47 -3.49
CA TRP A 201 0.57 -25.67 -3.95
C TRP A 201 1.87 -26.48 -4.15
N SER A 202 1.93 -27.74 -3.71
CA SER A 202 3.12 -28.59 -3.85
C SER A 202 3.28 -29.25 -5.24
N TRP A 203 2.28 -29.19 -6.11
CA TRP A 203 2.29 -29.86 -7.44
C TRP A 203 2.64 -28.95 -8.63
N ARG A 204 3.11 -27.71 -8.43
CA ARG A 204 3.48 -26.80 -9.53
C ARG A 204 4.97 -26.44 -9.60
N ILE A 205 5.83 -27.21 -8.94
CA ILE A 205 7.30 -27.10 -9.09
C ILE A 205 7.83 -28.36 -9.80
N THR A 206 7.64 -28.43 -11.11
CA THR A 206 8.53 -29.18 -12.02
C THR A 206 8.70 -28.39 -13.32
N ALA A 207 9.97 -28.14 -13.66
CA ALA A 207 10.59 -27.43 -14.79
C ALA A 207 10.03 -27.75 -16.20
N PRO A 208 10.39 -27.03 -17.31
CA PRO A 208 11.67 -26.32 -17.47
C PRO A 208 11.75 -24.97 -18.22
N LEU A 209 12.79 -24.25 -17.79
CA LEU A 209 13.61 -23.28 -18.52
C LEU A 209 13.90 -23.70 -19.97
N ARG A 210 13.60 -22.81 -20.93
CA ARG A 210 14.42 -22.57 -22.13
C ARG A 210 14.03 -21.25 -22.80
N ARG A 211 15.08 -20.48 -23.15
CA ARG A 211 15.11 -19.20 -23.90
C ARG A 211 14.67 -17.96 -23.12
N PHE A 212 15.66 -17.17 -22.66
CA PHE A 212 15.91 -15.82 -23.18
C PHE A 212 17.22 -15.28 -22.58
N ALA A 213 18.32 -15.66 -23.20
CA ALA A 213 19.60 -15.00 -23.08
C ALA A 213 19.92 -14.38 -24.44
N SER A 214 19.56 -13.10 -24.66
CA SER A 214 20.07 -12.30 -25.79
C SER A 214 19.71 -10.80 -25.78
N TYR A 215 19.49 -10.15 -24.63
CA TYR A 215 19.23 -8.70 -24.62
C TYR A 215 19.95 -7.99 -23.48
N PHE A 216 21.28 -8.03 -23.51
CA PHE A 216 22.13 -7.03 -22.84
C PHE A 216 23.41 -6.83 -23.65
N THR A 217 23.30 -6.03 -24.70
CA THR A 217 24.43 -5.28 -25.29
C THR A 217 23.87 -4.04 -25.99
N LYS A 218 24.24 -2.86 -25.47
CA LYS A 218 24.01 -1.49 -26.01
C LYS A 218 22.53 -1.07 -25.92
N VAL A 219 22.14 -0.01 -25.21
CA VAL A 219 22.62 1.38 -25.18
C VAL A 219 22.33 1.98 -23.80
#